data_AF-A0A933XP66-F1
#
_entry.id   AF-A0A933XP66-F1
#
_cell.length_a   1.000
_cell.length_b   1.000
_cell.length_c   1.000
_cell.angle_alpha   90.00
_cell.angle_beta   90.00
_cell.angle_gamma   90.00
#
_symmetry.space_group_name_H-M   'P 1'
#
loop_
_entity.id
_entity.type
_entity.pdbx_description
1 polymer ?
#
loop_
_entity_poly.entity_id
_entity_poly.type
_entity_poly.pdbx_seq_one_letter_code
_entity_poly.pdbx_strand_id
1 'polypeptide(L)'
;MKISKIDYQQSFNGNLFFLYVGKDVIKTEFTYCPFSRIENGKIINGIRIDSLLDIAVNKVFTIYQKPRSRDFIDLYLIYQENRFENG
;
A
#
# COMPACT_ATOMS: atom_id res chain seq x y z
N MET A 1 9.79 19.46 8.89
CA MET A 1 9.72 18.96 7.50
C MET A 1 9.14 20.06 6.63
N LYS A 2 9.83 20.51 5.56
CA LYS A 2 9.34 21.55 4.65
C LYS A 2 9.22 20.95 3.25
N ILE A 3 8.02 21.02 2.68
CA ILE A 3 7.76 20.64 1.29
C ILE A 3 8.17 21.82 0.41
N SER A 4 9.07 21.59 -0.55
CA SER A 4 9.54 22.64 -1.46
C SER A 4 8.75 22.69 -2.76
N LYS A 5 8.23 21.55 -3.21
CA LYS A 5 7.47 21.40 -4.45
C LYS A 5 6.49 20.23 -4.33
N ILE A 6 5.38 20.33 -5.05
CA ILE A 6 4.41 19.25 -5.23
C ILE A 6 4.18 19.12 -6.74
N ASP A 7 4.47 17.96 -7.31
CA ASP A 7 4.04 17.63 -8.67
C ASP A 7 2.84 16.68 -8.59
N TYR A 8 1.81 16.96 -9.38
CA TYR A 8 0.60 16.15 -9.49
C TYR A 8 0.51 15.51 -10.88
N GLN A 9 0.21 14.21 -10.91
CA GLN A 9 -0.05 13.46 -12.13
C GLN A 9 -1.28 12.58 -11.94
N GLN A 10 -2.16 12.56 -12.93
CA GLN A 10 -3.30 11.66 -12.95
C GLN A 10 -3.09 10.56 -13.99
N SER A 11 -3.34 9.31 -13.61
CA SER A 11 -3.31 8.17 -14.53
C SER A 11 -4.50 7.26 -14.23
N PHE A 12 -5.43 7.14 -15.19
CA PHE A 12 -6.68 6.41 -15.01
C PHE A 12 -7.42 6.82 -13.72
N ASN A 13 -7.54 5.92 -12.73
CA ASN A 13 -8.17 6.16 -11.44
C ASN A 13 -7.19 6.51 -10.31
N GLY A 14 -5.89 6.62 -10.62
CA GLY A 14 -4.81 6.94 -9.69
C GLY A 14 -4.45 8.42 -9.71
N ASN A 15 -4.47 9.04 -8.53
CA ASN A 15 -4.02 10.41 -8.31
C ASN A 15 -2.66 10.38 -7.63
N LEU A 16 -1.62 10.77 -8.35
CA LEU A 16 -0.22 10.65 -7.93
C LEU A 16 0.36 12.01 -7.56
N PHE A 17 0.97 12.07 -6.38
CA PHE A 17 1.60 13.26 -5.83
C PHE A 17 3.07 12.97 -5.53
N PHE A 18 3.95 13.82 -6.03
CA PHE A 18 5.38 13.79 -5.72
C PHE A 18 5.72 14.98 -4.83
N LEU A 19 5.98 14.71 -3.56
CA LEU A 19 6.31 15.71 -2.56
C LEU A 19 7.84 15.81 -2.46
N TYR A 20 8.40 16.95 -2.83
CA TYR A 20 9.83 17.19 -2.77
C TYR A 20 10.19 17.72 -1.38
N VAL A 21 11.06 16.99 -0.68
CA VAL A 21 11.46 17.26 0.70
C VAL A 21 12.98 17.18 0.79
N GLY A 22 13.63 18.35 0.79
CA GLY A 22 15.09 18.41 0.70
C GLY A 22 15.59 17.82 -0.62
N LYS A 23 16.34 16.73 -0.55
CA LYS A 23 16.84 15.97 -1.72
C LYS A 23 15.96 14.76 -2.07
N ASP A 24 15.00 14.43 -1.22
CA ASP A 24 14.15 13.25 -1.37
C ASP A 24 12.84 13.61 -2.06
N VAL A 25 12.25 12.61 -2.71
CA VAL A 25 10.92 12.70 -3.30
C VAL A 25 10.04 11.62 -2.69
N ILE A 26 9.01 12.04 -1.96
CA ILE A 26 8.00 11.13 -1.44
C ILE A 26 6.93 10.98 -2.51
N LYS A 27 6.83 9.77 -3.07
CA LYS A 27 5.79 9.41 -4.03
C LYS A 27 4.58 8.87 -3.26
N THR A 28 3.44 9.54 -3.40
CA THR A 28 2.16 9.16 -2.77
C THR A 28 1.09 8.98 -3.83
N GLU A 29 0.34 7.88 -3.77
CA GLU A 29 -0.71 7.56 -4.75
C GLU A 29 -2.03 7.32 -4.02
N PHE A 30 -3.10 7.91 -4.54
CA PHE A 30 -4.46 7.70 -4.06
C PHE A 30 -5.29 7.08 -5.18
N THR A 31 -5.75 5.85 -4.95
CA THR A 31 -6.52 5.07 -5.92
C THR A 31 -7.84 4.67 -5.30
N TYR A 32 -8.94 4.86 -6.04
CA TYR A 32 -10.25 4.39 -5.61
C TYR A 32 -10.38 2.88 -5.80
N CYS A 33 -10.54 2.14 -4.70
CA CYS A 33 -10.86 0.72 -4.71
C CYS A 33 -12.38 0.55 -4.54
N PRO A 34 -13.10 -0.03 -5.52
CA PRO A 34 -14.55 -0.17 -5.46
C PRO A 34 -15.03 -1.32 -4.55
N PHE A 35 -14.10 -2.10 -3.98
CA PHE A 35 -14.42 -3.24 -3.13
C PHE A 35 -14.43 -2.84 -1.65
N SER A 36 -15.40 -3.38 -0.92
CA SER A 36 -15.43 -3.26 0.54
C SER A 36 -14.23 -3.96 1.17
N ARG A 37 -13.78 -3.43 2.32
CA ARG A 37 -12.74 -4.09 3.14
C ARG A 37 -13.26 -5.42 3.64
N ILE A 38 -12.40 -6.43 3.65
CA ILE A 38 -12.71 -7.76 4.17
C ILE A 38 -12.69 -7.71 5.69
N GLU A 39 -11.70 -7.05 6.28
CA GLU A 39 -11.56 -6.90 7.73
C GLU A 39 -11.29 -5.45 8.14
N ASN A 40 -11.57 -5.15 9.41
CA ASN A 40 -11.20 -3.87 9.97
C ASN A 40 -9.68 -3.81 10.17
N GLY A 41 -9.06 -2.86 9.49
CA GLY A 41 -7.68 -2.49 9.73
C GLY A 41 -7.47 -1.76 11.06
N LYS A 42 -6.23 -1.34 11.30
CA LYS A 42 -5.82 -0.64 12.54
C LYS A 42 -5.66 0.85 12.28
N ILE A 43 -5.80 1.67 13.32
CA ILE A 43 -5.39 3.08 13.26
C ILE A 43 -4.05 3.18 14.00
N ILE A 44 -3.01 3.61 13.30
CA ILE A 44 -1.68 3.82 13.86
C ILE A 44 -1.32 5.28 13.65
N ASN A 45 -1.07 6.02 14.73
CA ASN A 45 -0.74 7.45 14.68
C ASN A 45 -1.75 8.29 13.86
N GLY A 46 -3.04 7.95 13.96
CA GLY A 46 -4.11 8.62 13.20
C GLY A 46 -4.24 8.21 11.73
N ILE A 47 -3.37 7.31 11.24
CA ILE A 47 -3.43 6.77 9.88
C ILE A 47 -4.14 5.42 9.92
N ARG A 48 -5.18 5.27 9.08
CA ARG A 48 -5.87 4.00 8.91
C ARG A 48 -5.04 3.08 8.01
N ILE A 49 -4.63 1.95 8.54
CA ILE A 49 -3.86 0.91 7.87
C ILE A 49 -4.80 -0.27 7.61
N ASP A 50 -4.75 -0.86 6.43
CA ASP A 50 -5.57 -2.04 6.10
C ASP A 50 -5.12 -3.27 6.91
N SER A 51 -6.03 -4.25 7.04
CA SER A 51 -5.72 -5.51 7.73
C SER A 51 -4.64 -6.30 6.96
N LEU A 52 -3.96 -7.23 7.63
CA LEU A 52 -3.01 -8.12 6.94
C LEU A 52 -3.69 -8.96 5.86
N LEU A 53 -4.95 -9.37 6.07
CA LEU A 53 -5.74 -10.10 5.09
C LEU A 53 -6.05 -9.25 3.84
N ASP A 54 -6.52 -8.02 4.02
CA ASP A 54 -6.77 -7.09 2.92
C ASP A 54 -5.48 -6.79 2.13
N ILE A 55 -4.36 -6.60 2.83
CA ILE A 55 -3.04 -6.40 2.20
C ILE A 55 -2.65 -7.65 1.38
N ALA A 56 -2.81 -8.85 1.93
CA ALA A 56 -2.50 -10.10 1.22
C ALA A 56 -3.37 -10.28 -0.04
N VAL A 57 -4.68 -10.03 0.05
CA VAL A 57 -5.59 -10.12 -1.10
C VAL A 57 -5.19 -9.11 -2.20
N ASN A 58 -4.85 -7.87 -1.82
CA ASN A 58 -4.35 -6.87 -2.76
C ASN A 58 -3.03 -7.29 -3.44
N LYS A 59 -2.14 -8.00 -2.72
CA LYS A 59 -0.92 -8.56 -3.30
C LYS A 59 -1.20 -9.67 -4.31
N VAL A 60 -2.10 -10.60 -4.00
CA VAL A 60 -2.54 -11.66 -4.94
C VAL A 60 -3.13 -11.04 -6.21
N PHE A 61 -4.00 -10.04 -6.05
CA PHE A 61 -4.59 -9.32 -7.19
C PHE A 61 -3.55 -8.56 -8.04
N THR A 62 -2.52 -7.99 -7.39
CA THR A 62 -1.39 -7.35 -8.07
C THR A 62 -0.56 -8.36 -8.86
N ILE A 63 -0.26 -9.52 -8.27
CA ILE A 63 0.47 -10.61 -8.94
C ILE A 63 -0.28 -11.10 -10.18
N TYR A 64 -1.61 -11.25 -10.07
CA TYR A 64 -2.45 -11.66 -11.18
C TYR A 64 -2.37 -10.68 -12.38
N GLN A 65 -2.33 -9.37 -12.12
CA GLN A 65 -2.28 -8.35 -13.17
C GLN A 65 -0.86 -8.09 -13.71
N LYS A 66 0.12 -7.91 -12.83
CA LYS A 66 1.49 -7.57 -13.18
C LYS A 66 2.47 -8.01 -12.08
N PRO A 67 3.00 -9.24 -12.15
CA PRO A 67 3.82 -9.82 -11.09
C PRO A 67 5.18 -9.10 -10.95
N ARG A 68 5.65 -8.95 -9.71
CA ARG A 68 7.02 -8.53 -9.38
C ARG A 68 7.54 -9.43 -8.26
N SER A 69 8.84 -9.71 -8.26
CA SER A 69 9.49 -10.59 -7.27
C SER A 69 9.16 -10.20 -5.82
N ARG A 70 9.16 -8.90 -5.53
CA ARG A 70 8.83 -8.38 -4.19
C ARG A 70 7.43 -8.74 -3.70
N ASP A 71 6.44 -8.84 -4.58
CA ASP A 71 5.06 -9.11 -4.16
C ASP A 71 4.91 -10.56 -3.66
N PHE A 72 5.70 -11.49 -4.18
CA PHE A 72 5.78 -12.86 -3.66
C PHE A 72 6.51 -12.93 -2.31
N ILE A 73 7.57 -12.14 -2.14
CA ILE A 73 8.29 -12.03 -0.86
C ILE A 73 7.36 -11.44 0.21
N ASP A 74 6.60 -10.40 -0.12
CA ASP A 74 5.63 -9.79 0.79
C ASP A 74 4.58 -10.81 1.25
N LEU A 75 4.02 -11.62 0.33
CA LEU A 75 3.08 -12.68 0.69
C LEU A 75 3.70 -13.75 1.59
N TYR A 76 4.95 -14.14 1.31
CA TYR A 76 5.67 -15.08 2.17
C TYR A 76 5.84 -14.53 3.59
N LEU A 77 6.21 -13.26 3.74
CA LEU A 77 6.37 -12.62 5.04
C LEU A 77 5.03 -12.51 5.79
N ILE A 78 3.95 -12.14 5.10
CA ILE A 78 2.60 -12.11 5.70
C ILE A 78 2.19 -13.51 6.17
N TYR A 79 2.48 -14.54 5.38
CA TYR A 79 2.21 -15.92 5.76
C TYR A 79 3.01 -16.35 7.00
N GLN A 80 4.29 -15.99 7.08
CA GLN A 80 5.11 -16.28 8.26
C GLN A 80 4.56 -15.58 9.52
N GLU A 81 4.22 -14.30 9.44
CA GLU A 81 3.64 -13.54 10.56
C GLU A 81 2.37 -14.20 11.11
N ASN A 82 1.43 -14.58 10.22
CA ASN A 82 0.20 -15.28 10.61
C ASN A 82 0.48 -16.64 11.26
N ARG A 83 1.55 -17.34 10.88
CA ARG A 83 1.92 -18.62 11.49
C ARG A 83 2.44 -18.43 12.91
N PHE A 84 3.12 -17.32 13.21
CA PHE A 84 3.61 -17.00 14.55
C PHE A 84 2.52 -16.46 15.49
N GLU A 85 1.46 -15.81 14.98
CA GLU A 85 0.32 -15.40 15.81
C GLU A 85 -0.58 -16.58 16.23
N ASN A 86 -0.57 -17.68 15.48
CA ASN A 86 -1.44 -18.86 15.71
C ASN A 86 -0.71 -20.10 16.26
N GLY A 87 0.58 -19.98 16.65
CA GLY A 87 1.40 -21.06 17.20
C GLY A 87 1.89 -20.76 18.60
#